data_AF-A0A800IEV0-F1
#
_entry.id   AF-A0A800IEV0-F1
#
_cell.length_a   1.000
_cell.length_b   1.000
_cell.length_c   1.000
_cell.angle_alpha   90.00
_cell.angle_beta   90.00
_cell.angle_gamma   90.00
#
_symmetry.space_group_name_H-M   'P 1'
#
loop_
_entity.id
_entity.type
_entity.pdbx_description
1 polymer ?
#
loop_
_entity_poly.entity_id
_entity_poly.type
_entity_poly.pdbx_seq_one_letter_code
_entity_poly.pdbx_strand_id
1 'polypeptide(L)'
;NAAFDGHGYQVHVGPNKPSSRGHIRITSNKASDAPEILFNYISTEQDKQDWRDCIRLTRELLNQPALDPYKGEEIQPGAQVQTDAEIDAWVKQNVESAYHPSCTCKMGADDDVMAVLDNECKVRGISGLRVVDSSIFPVITNGNLNAPTIMVAEKAADLILGKMPLTPSTAKVWIAENWQNQQRTGTPDRPLK
;
A
#
# COMPACT_ATOMS: atom_id res chain seq x y z
N ASN A 1 -12.32 -15.63 -10.19
CA ASN A 1 -12.52 -15.32 -11.62
C ASN A 1 -13.74 -14.42 -11.79
N ALA A 2 -13.50 -13.17 -12.18
CA ALA A 2 -14.52 -12.13 -12.40
C ALA A 2 -14.97 -12.04 -13.87
N ALA A 3 -14.66 -13.04 -14.69
CA ALA A 3 -15.03 -13.02 -16.10
C ALA A 3 -16.55 -13.10 -16.23
N PHE A 4 -17.14 -12.09 -16.87
CA PHE A 4 -18.55 -12.01 -17.19
C PHE A 4 -18.70 -11.63 -18.67
N ASP A 5 -19.87 -11.90 -19.24
CA ASP A 5 -20.15 -11.56 -20.63
C ASP A 5 -20.49 -10.06 -20.77
N GLY A 6 -19.91 -9.40 -21.77
CA GLY A 6 -20.13 -7.98 -22.06
C GLY A 6 -18.99 -7.03 -21.66
N HIS A 7 -19.33 -5.75 -21.55
CA HIS A 7 -18.39 -4.67 -21.23
C HIS A 7 -18.53 -4.24 -19.77
N GLY A 8 -17.42 -3.85 -19.15
CA GLY A 8 -17.43 -3.27 -17.81
C GLY A 8 -16.15 -2.50 -17.50
N TYR A 9 -16.15 -1.93 -16.31
CA TYR A 9 -15.01 -1.22 -15.73
C TYR A 9 -14.80 -1.71 -14.30
N GLN A 10 -13.60 -1.51 -13.79
CA GLN A 10 -13.24 -1.89 -12.43
C GLN A 10 -12.64 -0.69 -11.71
N VAL A 11 -13.01 -0.51 -10.46
CA VAL A 11 -12.24 0.33 -9.53
C VAL A 11 -11.31 -0.61 -8.78
N HIS A 12 -10.02 -0.57 -9.11
CA HIS A 12 -9.02 -1.31 -8.37
C HIS A 12 -8.72 -0.55 -7.08
N VAL A 13 -9.00 -1.17 -5.94
CA VAL A 13 -8.91 -0.52 -4.63
C VAL A 13 -8.14 -1.38 -3.65
N GLY A 14 -7.54 -0.73 -2.65
CA GLY A 14 -6.86 -1.41 -1.55
C GLY A 14 -6.29 -0.40 -0.55
N PRO A 15 -6.15 -0.79 0.73
CA PRO A 15 -5.47 0.05 1.72
C PRO A 15 -3.99 0.25 1.35
N ASN A 16 -3.55 1.51 1.21
CA ASN A 16 -2.16 1.84 0.86
C ASN A 16 -1.20 1.79 2.06
N LYS A 17 -1.72 1.82 3.29
CA LYS A 17 -0.95 1.83 4.54
C LYS A 17 -1.43 0.72 5.48
N PRO A 18 -1.37 -0.55 5.06
CA PRO A 18 -1.76 -1.64 5.94
C PRO A 18 -0.91 -1.63 7.22
N SER A 19 -1.54 -1.95 8.32
CA SER A 19 -0.93 -2.10 9.63
C SER A 19 -0.37 -3.52 9.84
N SER A 20 -0.89 -4.53 9.14
CA SER A 20 -0.32 -5.87 9.13
C SER A 20 1.15 -5.89 8.70
N ARG A 21 1.93 -6.80 9.29
CA ARG A 21 3.32 -7.04 8.94
C ARG A 21 3.57 -8.52 8.68
N GLY A 22 4.21 -8.77 7.55
CA GLY A 22 4.63 -10.07 7.10
C GLY A 22 6.11 -10.35 7.39
N HIS A 23 6.62 -11.41 6.78
CA HIS A 23 8.05 -11.69 6.73
C HIS A 23 8.45 -12.41 5.45
N ILE A 24 9.74 -12.35 5.16
CA ILE A 24 10.43 -13.22 4.22
C ILE A 24 11.53 -13.97 4.98
N ARG A 25 11.62 -15.29 4.80
CA ARG A 25 12.58 -16.13 5.53
C ARG A 25 13.27 -17.13 4.62
N ILE A 26 14.56 -17.32 4.84
CA ILE A 26 15.28 -18.44 4.23
C ILE A 26 14.74 -19.75 4.81
N THR A 27 14.58 -20.76 3.95
CA THR A 27 14.04 -22.07 4.31
C THR A 27 15.12 -23.14 4.36
N SER A 28 16.31 -22.85 3.81
CA SER A 28 17.44 -23.75 3.77
C SER A 28 18.76 -22.98 3.71
N ASN A 29 19.89 -23.70 3.63
CA ASN A 29 21.23 -23.15 3.44
C ASN A 29 21.62 -22.99 1.96
N LYS A 30 20.72 -23.25 1.00
CA LYS A 30 20.99 -23.08 -0.42
C LYS A 30 20.39 -21.75 -0.90
N ALA A 31 21.24 -20.89 -1.47
CA ALA A 31 20.82 -19.58 -1.95
C ALA A 31 19.80 -19.62 -3.10
N SER A 32 19.70 -20.75 -3.81
CA SER A 32 18.75 -20.95 -4.92
C SER A 32 17.35 -21.37 -4.47
N ASP A 33 17.18 -21.78 -3.22
CA ASP A 33 15.90 -22.26 -2.73
C ASP A 33 14.94 -21.08 -2.52
N ALA A 34 13.68 -21.24 -2.91
CA ALA A 34 12.68 -20.20 -2.75
C ALA A 34 12.47 -19.88 -1.25
N PRO A 35 12.41 -18.60 -0.88
CA PRO A 35 12.14 -18.22 0.49
C PRO A 35 10.67 -18.46 0.86
N GLU A 36 10.40 -18.59 2.16
CA GLU A 36 9.05 -18.48 2.69
C GLU A 36 8.65 -17.00 2.65
N ILE A 37 7.47 -16.70 2.12
CA ILE A 37 6.89 -15.36 2.11
C ILE A 37 5.52 -15.43 2.77
N LEU A 38 5.34 -14.68 3.84
CA LEU A 38 4.07 -14.53 4.52
C LEU A 38 3.71 -13.04 4.58
N PHE A 39 2.61 -12.63 3.96
CA PHE A 39 2.17 -11.23 3.99
C PHE A 39 1.40 -10.86 5.25
N ASN A 40 0.68 -11.81 5.86
CA ASN A 40 -0.27 -11.56 6.95
C ASN A 40 -1.37 -10.53 6.58
N TYR A 41 -1.84 -10.52 5.33
CA TYR A 41 -2.95 -9.66 4.92
C TYR A 41 -4.13 -9.78 5.90
N ILE A 42 -4.78 -8.64 6.17
CA ILE A 42 -5.98 -8.52 7.00
C ILE A 42 -5.87 -9.15 8.41
N SER A 43 -4.66 -9.26 8.94
CA SER A 43 -4.40 -9.85 10.27
C SER A 43 -4.71 -8.91 11.43
N THR A 44 -4.94 -7.63 11.17
CA THR A 44 -5.28 -6.61 12.18
C THR A 44 -6.72 -6.14 12.01
N GLU A 45 -7.32 -5.63 13.08
CA GLU A 45 -8.67 -5.05 13.01
C GLU A 45 -8.71 -3.77 12.16
N GLN A 46 -7.63 -2.98 12.17
CA GLN A 46 -7.54 -1.79 11.32
C GLN A 46 -7.57 -2.16 9.84
N ASP A 47 -6.84 -3.20 9.40
CA ASP A 47 -6.83 -3.58 7.99
C ASP A 47 -8.21 -4.08 7.54
N LYS A 48 -8.96 -4.75 8.42
CA LYS A 48 -10.34 -5.16 8.14
C LYS A 48 -11.26 -3.95 8.01
N GLN A 49 -11.17 -3.01 8.94
CA GLN A 49 -11.97 -1.77 8.91
C GLN A 49 -11.68 -0.97 7.63
N ASP A 50 -10.41 -0.81 7.27
CA ASP A 50 -10.00 -0.11 6.05
C ASP A 50 -10.63 -0.74 4.79
N TRP A 51 -10.66 -2.07 4.70
CA TRP A 51 -11.31 -2.78 3.59
C TRP A 51 -12.83 -2.60 3.57
N ARG A 52 -13.49 -2.65 4.73
CA ARG A 52 -14.94 -2.41 4.84
C ARG A 52 -15.29 -1.00 4.36
N ASP A 53 -14.56 -0.01 4.83
CA ASP A 53 -14.74 1.39 4.44
C ASP A 53 -14.45 1.57 2.95
N CYS A 54 -13.37 0.98 2.45
CA CYS A 54 -13.00 1.02 1.04
C CYS A 54 -14.10 0.49 0.11
N ILE A 55 -14.68 -0.68 0.43
CA ILE A 55 -15.75 -1.29 -0.36
C ILE A 55 -17.02 -0.42 -0.31
N ARG A 56 -17.41 0.06 0.87
CA ARG A 56 -18.58 0.94 1.03
C ARG A 56 -18.42 2.24 0.25
N LEU A 57 -17.29 2.92 0.40
CA LEU A 57 -16.99 4.15 -0.32
C LEU A 57 -16.97 3.94 -1.83
N THR A 58 -16.42 2.83 -2.30
CA THR A 58 -16.43 2.48 -3.73
C THR A 58 -17.86 2.33 -4.25
N ARG A 59 -18.73 1.63 -3.50
CA ARG A 59 -20.15 1.53 -3.84
C ARG A 59 -20.86 2.88 -3.85
N GLU A 60 -20.58 3.74 -2.89
CA GLU A 60 -21.13 5.10 -2.86
C GLU A 60 -20.74 5.90 -4.10
N LEU A 61 -19.44 5.90 -4.44
CA LEU A 61 -18.89 6.60 -5.59
C LEU A 61 -19.51 6.09 -6.88
N LEU A 62 -19.54 4.77 -7.08
CA LEU A 62 -20.09 4.15 -8.27
C LEU A 62 -21.61 4.32 -8.41
N ASN A 63 -22.28 4.62 -7.30
CA ASN A 63 -23.71 4.89 -7.29
C ASN A 63 -24.05 6.38 -7.41
N GLN A 64 -23.10 7.29 -7.64
CA GLN A 64 -23.44 8.71 -7.85
C GLN A 64 -24.16 8.93 -9.20
N PRO A 65 -25.03 9.96 -9.32
CA PRO A 65 -25.80 10.22 -10.54
C PRO A 65 -24.96 10.39 -11.81
N ALA A 66 -23.74 10.94 -11.68
CA ALA A 66 -22.80 11.10 -12.79
C ALA A 66 -22.39 9.77 -13.44
N LEU A 67 -22.54 8.65 -12.74
CA LEU A 67 -22.23 7.32 -13.24
C LEU A 67 -23.47 6.52 -13.68
N ASP A 68 -24.68 7.06 -13.56
CA ASP A 68 -25.92 6.38 -13.98
C ASP A 68 -25.87 5.86 -15.45
N PRO A 69 -25.29 6.59 -16.43
CA PRO A 69 -25.19 6.08 -17.81
C PRO A 69 -24.22 4.90 -18.00
N TYR A 70 -23.31 4.69 -17.04
CA TYR A 70 -22.23 3.72 -17.16
C TYR A 70 -22.38 2.54 -16.20
N LYS A 71 -23.02 2.74 -15.04
CA LYS A 71 -23.11 1.72 -14.01
C LYS A 71 -24.12 0.64 -14.39
N GLY A 72 -23.64 -0.60 -14.42
CA GLY A 72 -24.47 -1.80 -14.46
C GLY A 72 -24.68 -2.39 -13.06
N GLU A 73 -24.99 -3.68 -13.02
CA GLU A 73 -25.00 -4.44 -11.77
C GLU A 73 -23.59 -4.65 -11.22
N GLU A 74 -23.45 -4.66 -9.89
CA GLU A 74 -22.18 -4.94 -9.23
C GLU A 74 -21.80 -6.42 -9.40
N ILE A 75 -20.69 -6.68 -10.08
CA ILE A 75 -20.21 -8.04 -10.34
C ILE A 75 -19.53 -8.63 -9.09
N GLN A 76 -18.66 -7.85 -8.44
CA GLN A 76 -17.91 -8.25 -7.25
C GLN A 76 -17.69 -7.04 -6.32
N PRO A 77 -17.79 -7.22 -4.99
CA PRO A 77 -18.19 -8.44 -4.26
C PRO A 77 -19.66 -8.86 -4.47
N GLY A 78 -20.48 -7.99 -5.05
CA GLY A 78 -21.87 -8.25 -5.39
C GLY A 78 -22.84 -7.75 -4.33
N ALA A 79 -24.08 -7.45 -4.75
CA ALA A 79 -25.08 -6.78 -3.92
C ALA A 79 -25.50 -7.55 -2.66
N GLN A 80 -25.23 -8.86 -2.57
CA GLN A 80 -25.51 -9.71 -1.42
C GLN A 80 -24.48 -9.57 -0.28
N VAL A 81 -23.29 -9.03 -0.53
CA VAL A 81 -22.23 -8.88 0.47
C VAL A 81 -22.38 -7.52 1.15
N GLN A 82 -22.99 -7.44 2.34
CA GLN A 82 -23.38 -6.17 2.96
C GLN A 82 -22.83 -5.97 4.37
N THR A 83 -22.93 -7.01 5.19
CA THR A 83 -22.48 -6.98 6.58
C THR A 83 -20.96 -6.98 6.67
N ASP A 84 -20.42 -6.48 7.78
CA ASP A 84 -18.98 -6.52 8.07
C ASP A 84 -18.41 -7.93 7.93
N ALA A 85 -19.13 -8.94 8.42
CA ALA A 85 -18.70 -10.34 8.37
C ALA A 85 -18.67 -10.90 6.93
N GLU A 86 -19.66 -10.55 6.10
CA GLU A 86 -19.68 -10.95 4.69
C GLU A 86 -18.56 -10.27 3.91
N ILE A 87 -18.32 -8.98 4.16
CA ILE A 87 -17.23 -8.22 3.54
C ILE A 87 -15.88 -8.84 3.93
N ASP A 88 -15.64 -9.06 5.22
CA ASP A 88 -14.39 -9.67 5.70
C ASP A 88 -14.14 -11.05 5.07
N ALA A 89 -15.18 -11.89 5.00
CA ALA A 89 -15.09 -13.21 4.41
C ALA A 89 -14.77 -13.14 2.91
N TRP A 90 -15.41 -12.21 2.19
CA TRP A 90 -15.15 -12.00 0.77
C TRP A 90 -13.72 -11.50 0.54
N VAL A 91 -13.27 -10.49 1.29
CA VAL A 91 -11.91 -9.94 1.20
C VAL A 91 -10.88 -11.04 1.48
N LYS A 92 -11.09 -11.84 2.53
CA LYS A 92 -10.18 -12.96 2.85
C LYS A 92 -10.01 -13.97 1.71
N GLN A 93 -11.06 -14.18 0.91
CA GLN A 93 -11.05 -15.12 -0.21
C GLN A 93 -10.52 -14.51 -1.52
N ASN A 94 -10.54 -13.18 -1.65
CA ASN A 94 -10.28 -12.49 -2.92
C ASN A 94 -9.16 -11.45 -2.87
N VAL A 95 -8.60 -11.15 -1.69
CA VAL A 95 -7.50 -10.19 -1.56
C VAL A 95 -6.27 -10.68 -2.30
N GLU A 96 -5.69 -9.78 -3.08
CA GLU A 96 -4.47 -10.03 -3.85
C GLU A 96 -3.43 -8.95 -3.58
N SER A 97 -2.20 -9.22 -3.97
CA SER A 97 -1.14 -8.22 -3.89
C SER A 97 -1.24 -7.27 -5.07
N ALA A 98 -1.12 -5.97 -4.82
CA ALA A 98 -0.83 -4.97 -5.85
C ALA A 98 0.66 -4.99 -6.28
N TYR A 99 1.40 -6.06 -5.99
CA TYR A 99 2.80 -6.28 -6.36
C TYR A 99 3.79 -5.26 -5.77
N HIS A 100 3.55 -4.84 -4.53
CA HIS A 100 4.39 -3.86 -3.82
C HIS A 100 5.00 -4.35 -2.48
N PRO A 101 5.60 -5.56 -2.40
CA PRO A 101 6.35 -5.96 -1.20
C PRO A 101 7.55 -5.01 -0.97
N SER A 102 7.76 -4.61 0.28
CA SER A 102 8.79 -3.66 0.69
C SER A 102 9.12 -3.79 2.18
N CYS A 103 10.02 -2.95 2.69
CA CYS A 103 10.29 -2.76 4.13
C CYS A 103 11.00 -3.89 4.89
N THR A 104 11.44 -4.97 4.22
CA THR A 104 12.04 -6.14 4.88
C THR A 104 13.47 -5.92 5.40
N CYS A 105 14.17 -4.88 4.94
CA CYS A 105 15.49 -4.47 5.41
C CYS A 105 15.47 -2.99 5.82
N LYS A 106 14.49 -2.61 6.65
CA LYS A 106 14.18 -1.21 6.92
C LYS A 106 15.38 -0.40 7.43
N MET A 107 15.51 0.81 6.93
CA MET A 107 16.26 1.88 7.60
C MET A 107 15.56 2.30 8.89
N GLY A 108 16.32 2.86 9.83
CA GLY A 108 15.76 3.45 11.04
C GLY A 108 16.78 4.28 11.81
N ALA A 109 16.30 4.96 12.84
CA ALA A 109 17.12 5.71 13.78
C ALA A 109 18.10 4.78 14.53
N ASP A 110 19.12 5.35 15.18
CA ASP A 110 20.16 4.56 15.85
C ASP A 110 19.67 3.77 17.07
N ASP A 111 18.59 4.20 17.69
CA ASP A 111 17.91 3.54 18.79
C ASP A 111 16.81 2.56 18.33
N ASP A 112 16.57 2.44 17.03
CA ASP A 112 15.58 1.54 16.45
C ASP A 112 16.13 0.11 16.37
N VAL A 113 15.84 -0.69 17.38
CA VAL A 113 16.29 -2.10 17.49
C VAL A 113 15.83 -3.00 16.35
N MET A 114 14.82 -2.58 15.57
CA MET A 114 14.31 -3.34 14.42
C MET A 114 14.93 -2.88 13.09
N ALA A 115 15.74 -1.82 13.08
CA ALA A 115 16.37 -1.32 11.88
C ALA A 115 17.51 -2.25 11.42
N VAL A 116 17.50 -2.60 10.14
CA VAL A 116 18.59 -3.36 9.50
C VAL A 116 19.68 -2.40 9.00
N LEU A 117 19.26 -1.20 8.59
CA LEU A 117 20.13 -0.20 7.99
C LEU A 117 20.15 1.10 8.81
N ASP A 118 21.23 1.86 8.66
CA ASP A 118 21.30 3.25 9.13
C ASP A 118 20.69 4.24 8.11
N ASN A 119 20.79 5.54 8.40
CA ASN A 119 20.29 6.61 7.52
C ASN A 119 21.12 6.80 6.24
N GLU A 120 22.24 6.10 6.09
CA GLU A 120 23.09 6.06 4.91
C GLU A 120 22.90 4.75 4.12
N CYS A 121 21.87 3.96 4.41
CA CYS A 121 21.60 2.65 3.78
C CYS A 121 22.69 1.60 4.05
N LYS A 122 23.57 1.80 5.05
CA LYS A 122 24.62 0.82 5.41
C LYS A 122 24.04 -0.26 6.31
N VAL A 123 24.46 -1.49 6.10
CA VAL A 123 24.05 -2.62 6.94
C VAL A 123 24.69 -2.49 8.32
N ARG A 124 23.85 -2.45 9.36
CA ARG A 124 24.33 -2.31 10.74
C ARG A 124 25.20 -3.52 11.11
N GLY A 125 26.38 -3.26 11.66
CA GLY A 125 27.35 -4.30 12.07
C GLY A 125 28.21 -4.87 10.94
N ILE A 126 28.03 -4.47 9.67
CA ILE A 126 28.84 -4.93 8.54
C ILE A 126 29.42 -3.73 7.79
N SER A 127 30.76 -3.67 7.73
CA SER A 127 31.45 -2.62 6.98
C SER A 127 31.41 -2.89 5.47
N GLY A 128 31.29 -1.83 4.67
CA GLY A 128 31.38 -1.93 3.20
C GLY A 128 30.16 -2.53 2.51
N LEU A 129 29.04 -2.72 3.21
CA LEU A 129 27.81 -3.27 2.66
C LEU A 129 26.63 -2.29 2.79
N ARG A 130 25.89 -2.11 1.70
CA ARG A 130 24.65 -1.32 1.64
C ARG A 130 23.55 -2.12 0.96
N VAL A 131 22.29 -1.79 1.28
CA VAL A 131 21.11 -2.27 0.55
C VAL A 131 20.40 -1.05 -0.01
N VAL A 132 20.02 -1.09 -1.29
CA VAL A 132 19.40 0.05 -1.99
C VAL A 132 18.32 -0.48 -2.92
N ASP A 133 17.14 -0.70 -2.37
CA ASP A 133 15.93 -1.12 -3.10
C ASP A 133 14.68 -0.80 -2.24
N SER A 134 13.50 -1.30 -2.64
CA SER A 134 12.25 -1.10 -1.88
C SER A 134 12.25 -1.73 -0.48
N SER A 135 13.14 -2.67 -0.18
CA SER A 135 13.21 -3.32 1.14
C SER A 135 13.61 -2.35 2.24
N ILE A 136 14.24 -1.23 1.89
CA ILE A 136 14.81 -0.30 2.86
C ILE A 136 13.81 0.68 3.44
N PHE A 137 12.63 0.79 2.83
CA PHE A 137 11.60 1.71 3.29
C PHE A 137 11.17 1.36 4.73
N PRO A 138 11.11 2.33 5.66
CA PRO A 138 10.61 2.07 7.01
C PRO A 138 9.14 1.64 7.03
N VAL A 139 8.35 2.23 6.13
CA VAL A 139 6.94 1.93 5.88
C VAL A 139 6.69 2.12 4.39
N ILE A 140 5.85 1.28 3.79
CA ILE A 140 5.43 1.37 2.38
C ILE A 140 4.92 2.78 2.05
N THR A 141 5.18 3.29 0.85
CA THR A 141 4.71 4.61 0.40
C THR A 141 3.22 4.60 0.05
N ASN A 142 2.58 5.78 0.01
CA ASN A 142 1.16 5.94 -0.38
C ASN A 142 0.90 5.80 -1.90
N GLY A 143 1.80 5.14 -2.63
CA GLY A 143 1.74 4.99 -4.07
C GLY A 143 2.68 3.90 -4.56
N ASN A 144 2.68 3.66 -5.87
CA ASN A 144 3.45 2.61 -6.51
C ASN A 144 4.95 2.74 -6.23
N LEU A 145 5.63 1.61 -6.00
CA LEU A 145 7.00 1.60 -5.49
C LEU A 145 8.06 2.00 -6.52
N ASN A 146 7.77 1.95 -7.82
CA ASN A 146 8.77 2.19 -8.87
C ASN A 146 9.46 3.57 -8.72
N ALA A 147 8.67 4.64 -8.63
CA ALA A 147 9.21 5.99 -8.50
C ALA A 147 10.01 6.22 -7.19
N PRO A 148 9.50 5.88 -5.98
CA PRO A 148 10.28 6.06 -4.75
C PRO A 148 11.53 5.17 -4.72
N THR A 149 11.53 3.99 -5.35
CA THR A 149 12.73 3.14 -5.43
C THR A 149 13.80 3.73 -6.33
N ILE A 150 13.42 4.27 -7.49
CA ILE A 150 14.36 5.03 -8.35
C ILE A 150 14.92 6.22 -7.60
N MET A 151 14.06 7.01 -6.93
CA MET A 151 14.49 8.17 -6.16
C MET A 151 15.48 7.81 -5.05
N VAL A 152 15.21 6.74 -4.30
CA VAL A 152 16.13 6.27 -3.25
C VAL A 152 17.45 5.77 -3.84
N ALA A 153 17.42 5.10 -4.99
CA ALA A 153 18.64 4.68 -5.67
C ALA A 153 19.51 5.87 -6.09
N GLU A 154 18.93 6.91 -6.67
CA GLU A 154 19.62 8.17 -7.02
C GLU A 154 20.20 8.85 -5.78
N LYS A 155 19.41 8.97 -4.71
CA LYS A 155 19.87 9.56 -3.45
C LYS A 155 21.01 8.76 -2.81
N ALA A 156 20.92 7.43 -2.84
CA ALA A 156 21.96 6.56 -2.31
C ALA A 156 23.25 6.64 -3.15
N ALA A 157 23.14 6.80 -4.47
CA ALA A 157 24.30 7.02 -5.34
C ALA A 157 25.02 8.33 -4.98
N ASP A 158 24.29 9.41 -4.72
CA ASP A 158 24.88 10.66 -4.22
C ASP A 158 25.58 10.47 -2.88
N LEU A 159 24.96 9.76 -1.92
CA LEU A 159 25.59 9.44 -0.63
C LEU A 159 26.88 8.63 -0.79
N ILE A 160 26.90 7.66 -1.70
CA ILE A 160 28.09 6.84 -1.98
C ILE A 160 29.20 7.69 -2.62
N LEU A 161 28.84 8.65 -3.47
CA LEU A 161 29.77 9.58 -4.13
C LEU A 161 30.16 10.79 -3.26
N GLY A 162 29.58 10.94 -2.07
CA GLY A 162 29.81 12.10 -1.20
C GLY A 162 29.22 13.42 -1.74
N LYS A 163 28.17 13.33 -2.56
CA LYS A 163 27.47 14.49 -3.12
C LYS A 163 26.37 14.98 -2.18
N MET A 164 26.19 16.28 -2.12
CA MET A 164 25.11 16.90 -1.35
C MET A 164 23.79 16.80 -2.13
N PRO A 165 22.66 16.50 -1.44
CA PRO A 165 21.35 16.48 -2.09
C PRO A 165 20.95 17.88 -2.55
N LEU A 166 20.09 17.93 -3.56
CA LEU A 166 19.48 19.17 -4.03
C LEU A 166 18.65 19.84 -2.93
N THR A 167 18.50 21.16 -3.02
CA THR A 167 17.61 21.93 -2.14
C THR A 167 16.16 21.44 -2.30
N PRO A 168 15.40 21.29 -1.20
CA PRO A 168 13.99 20.90 -1.26
C PRO A 168 13.16 21.85 -2.13
N SER A 169 12.19 21.29 -2.86
CA SER A 169 11.24 22.09 -3.66
C SER A 169 10.29 22.87 -2.74
N THR A 170 10.02 24.13 -3.11
CA THR A 170 9.04 25.02 -2.45
C THR A 170 7.74 25.16 -3.25
N ALA A 171 7.50 24.27 -4.22
CA ALA A 171 6.30 24.28 -5.03
C ALA A 171 5.04 24.21 -4.14
N LYS A 172 4.05 25.06 -4.45
CA LYS A 172 2.76 25.03 -3.76
C LYS A 172 2.03 23.75 -4.11
N VAL A 173 1.62 23.00 -3.09
CA VAL A 173 0.72 21.85 -3.21
C VAL A 173 -0.60 22.17 -2.56
N TRP A 174 -1.68 21.65 -3.11
CA TRP A 174 -3.00 21.78 -2.49
C TRP A 174 -3.10 20.80 -1.31
N ILE A 175 -3.62 21.28 -0.18
CA ILE A 175 -3.89 20.50 1.03
C ILE A 175 -5.32 20.85 1.44
N ALA A 176 -6.18 19.85 1.65
CA ALA A 176 -7.53 20.08 2.13
C ALA A 176 -7.48 20.64 3.56
N GLU A 177 -8.30 21.65 3.88
CA GLU A 177 -8.21 22.40 5.15
C GLU A 177 -8.35 21.52 6.40
N ASN A 178 -9.24 20.53 6.37
CA ASN A 178 -9.56 19.67 7.52
C ASN A 178 -9.20 18.19 7.27
N TRP A 179 -8.20 17.90 6.43
CA TRP A 179 -7.91 16.53 5.99
C TRP A 179 -7.69 15.51 7.13
N GLN A 180 -7.24 15.96 8.31
CA GLN A 180 -7.03 15.08 9.47
C GLN A 180 -8.35 14.56 10.07
N ASN A 181 -9.42 15.35 9.99
CA ASN A 181 -10.69 15.08 10.67
C ASN A 181 -11.87 14.93 9.69
N GLN A 182 -11.64 15.21 8.41
CA GLN A 182 -12.67 15.25 7.39
C GLN A 182 -12.21 14.51 6.14
N GLN A 183 -12.95 13.46 5.77
CA GLN A 183 -12.66 12.65 4.59
C GLN A 183 -12.84 13.40 3.27
N ARG A 184 -13.79 14.34 3.22
CA ARG A 184 -14.26 14.99 1.98
C ARG A 184 -14.77 16.40 2.23
N THR A 185 -14.61 17.29 1.25
CA THR A 185 -15.01 18.71 1.37
C THR A 185 -16.51 18.96 1.11
N GLY A 186 -17.26 17.99 0.60
CA GLY A 186 -18.69 18.11 0.29
C GLY A 186 -19.49 16.84 0.61
N THR A 187 -20.80 16.89 0.42
CA THR A 187 -21.71 15.75 0.63
C THR A 187 -21.97 15.01 -0.68
N PRO A 188 -22.16 13.67 -0.66
CA PRO A 188 -22.55 12.93 -1.85
C PRO A 188 -23.97 13.34 -2.29
N ASP A 189 -24.21 13.44 -3.60
CA ASP A 189 -25.54 13.74 -4.15
C ASP A 189 -26.52 12.60 -3.86
N ARG A 190 -26.00 11.36 -3.86
CA ARG A 190 -26.73 10.15 -3.48
C ARG A 190 -26.03 9.50 -2.28
N PRO A 191 -26.57 9.59 -1.05
CA PRO A 191 -25.99 8.90 0.10
C PRO A 191 -26.14 7.38 -0.04
N LEU A 192 -25.22 6.63 0.55
CA LEU A 192 -25.41 5.19 0.78
C LEU A 192 -26.68 4.97 1.64
N LYS A 193 -27.49 4.00 1.24
CA LYS A 193 -28.63 3.52 2.03
C LYS A 193 -28.17 2.56 3.12
#